data_AF-A0A927Z2L0-F1
#
_entry.id   AF-A0A927Z2L0-F1
#
_cell.length_a   1.000
_cell.length_b   1.000
_cell.length_c   1.000
_cell.angle_alpha   90.00
_cell.angle_beta   90.00
_cell.angle_gamma   90.00
#
_symmetry.space_group_name_H-M   'P 1'
#
loop_
_entity.id
_entity.type
_entity.pdbx_description
1 polymer ?
#
loop_
_entity_poly.entity_id
_entity_poly.type
_entity_poly.pdbx_seq_one_letter_code
_entity_poly.pdbx_strand_id
1 'polypeptide(L)'
;MKKKLLVIFATVAVFALAGCQSTEQTNDALPTSTNTPTNVTEPTLEPTNTPTNVTEPTLEPTTAPSSELAPTSTPAPTVTEVPTEAPTSTPKPTATPTPTPEPTATPTPESTYTPTPTPEPTATPIPETDASAFKWSEKEDGTVCIDKYIGDKSVTQIVIPAQIDGKTVTEIGSKAFWMYVKLEEVIFSDSVTKIGDKAFEGCVKLTTVSFPRNLISIERLAFSECQRLNNIVIPNGTSTIGEHAFVYCFGLSNLTIPASVTSIGEGAFGDCMDLHSVTVEAGSYAEQWAKANGDAVKYYTPED
;
A
#
# COMPACT_ATOMS: atom_id res chain seq x y z
N MET A 1 -51.72 38.05 21.44
CA MET A 1 -51.42 36.62 21.31
C MET A 1 -51.62 36.19 19.86
N LYS A 2 -50.55 36.09 19.07
CA LYS A 2 -50.56 35.46 17.73
C LYS A 2 -49.28 34.65 17.62
N LYS A 3 -49.37 33.34 17.85
CA LYS A 3 -48.26 32.39 17.67
C LYS A 3 -48.04 32.27 16.16
N LYS A 4 -46.89 32.72 15.66
CA LYS A 4 -46.42 32.42 14.31
C LYS A 4 -46.00 30.95 14.30
N LEU A 5 -46.80 30.14 13.62
CA LEU A 5 -46.49 28.77 13.24
C LEU A 5 -45.36 28.82 12.21
N LEU A 6 -44.14 28.53 12.63
CA LEU A 6 -42.99 28.38 11.74
C LEU A 6 -43.10 27.00 11.09
N VAL A 7 -43.70 26.95 9.91
CA VAL A 7 -43.67 25.77 9.05
C VAL A 7 -42.28 25.70 8.46
N ILE A 8 -41.41 24.89 9.07
CA ILE A 8 -40.11 24.53 8.48
C ILE A 8 -40.44 23.54 7.37
N PHE A 9 -40.48 24.02 6.13
CA PHE A 9 -40.39 23.16 4.96
C PHE A 9 -38.98 22.60 4.93
N ALA A 10 -38.82 21.35 5.36
CA ALA A 10 -37.66 20.54 5.01
C ALA A 10 -37.71 20.31 3.50
N THR A 11 -37.03 21.15 2.74
CA THR A 11 -36.68 20.84 1.36
C THR A 11 -35.76 19.63 1.40
N VAL A 12 -36.32 18.47 1.04
CA VAL A 12 -35.55 17.30 0.61
C VAL A 12 -34.84 17.73 -0.67
N ALA A 13 -33.62 18.25 -0.50
CA ALA A 13 -32.74 18.48 -1.62
C ALA A 13 -32.24 17.11 -2.09
N VAL A 14 -32.91 16.58 -3.12
CA VAL A 14 -32.35 15.54 -3.97
C VAL A 14 -31.19 16.19 -4.73
N PHE A 15 -30.02 16.29 -4.08
CA PHE A 15 -28.78 16.58 -4.79
C PHE A 15 -28.31 15.26 -5.40
N ALA A 16 -28.23 15.27 -6.73
CA ALA A 16 -27.70 14.16 -7.51
C ALA A 16 -26.31 13.75 -6.97
N LEU A 17 -26.18 12.45 -6.70
CA LEU A 17 -24.95 11.74 -6.38
C LEU A 17 -23.94 11.93 -7.52
N ALA A 18 -23.00 12.87 -7.35
CA ALA A 18 -21.85 13.03 -8.24
C ALA A 18 -20.53 12.99 -7.47
N GLY A 19 -20.53 12.40 -6.28
CA GLY A 19 -19.34 12.09 -5.50
C GLY A 19 -18.86 10.66 -5.74
N CYS A 20 -17.55 10.51 -5.96
CA CYS A 20 -16.80 9.26 -6.12
C CYS A 20 -17.02 8.38 -7.38
N GLN A 21 -17.36 8.95 -8.54
CA GLN A 21 -17.32 8.21 -9.82
C GLN A 21 -15.99 8.47 -10.56
N SER A 22 -15.28 7.39 -10.90
CA SER A 22 -14.25 7.42 -11.93
C SER A 22 -14.94 7.47 -13.30
N THR A 23 -14.90 8.63 -13.96
CA THR A 23 -15.03 8.65 -15.41
C THR A 23 -13.63 8.49 -15.96
N GLU A 24 -13.25 7.26 -16.35
CA GLU A 24 -12.44 6.99 -17.55
C GLU A 24 -12.09 5.49 -17.63
N GLN A 25 -12.84 4.78 -18.48
CA GLN A 25 -12.34 3.60 -19.17
C GLN A 25 -11.23 4.03 -20.13
N THR A 26 -10.02 3.55 -19.88
CA THR A 26 -8.98 3.12 -20.83
C THR A 26 -8.89 3.87 -22.17
N ASN A 27 -7.87 4.72 -22.32
CA ASN A 27 -6.98 4.78 -23.49
C ASN A 27 -5.96 5.92 -23.31
N ASP A 28 -4.99 5.75 -22.43
CA ASP A 28 -3.75 6.55 -22.51
C ASP A 28 -2.59 5.57 -22.60
N ALA A 29 -2.09 5.40 -23.82
CA ALA A 29 -0.82 4.77 -24.08
C ALA A 29 0.27 5.57 -23.34
N LEU A 30 1.07 4.85 -22.55
CA LEU A 30 2.24 5.37 -21.87
C LEU A 30 3.16 6.10 -22.87
N PRO A 31 3.67 7.31 -22.58
CA PRO A 31 4.72 7.90 -23.41
C PRO A 31 6.01 7.10 -23.24
N THR A 32 6.43 6.38 -24.28
CA THR A 32 7.78 5.80 -24.36
C THR A 32 8.80 6.93 -24.48
N SER A 33 9.40 7.33 -23.36
CA SER A 33 10.54 8.25 -23.36
C SER A 33 11.84 7.46 -23.51
N THR A 34 12.34 7.35 -24.75
CA THR A 34 13.73 6.96 -25.00
C THR A 34 14.62 8.17 -24.74
N ASN A 35 15.32 8.19 -23.60
CA ASN A 35 16.42 9.10 -23.36
C ASN A 35 17.61 8.74 -24.27
N THR A 36 18.00 9.66 -25.16
CA THR A 36 19.36 9.73 -25.72
C THR A 36 19.87 11.16 -25.53
N PRO A 37 21.11 11.36 -25.02
CA PRO A 37 21.58 12.68 -24.63
C PRO A 37 21.96 13.56 -25.82
N THR A 38 21.73 14.85 -25.63
CA THR A 38 22.08 16.00 -26.47
C THR A 38 23.57 16.04 -26.81
N ASN A 39 23.90 16.21 -28.10
CA ASN A 39 25.07 16.98 -28.51
C ASN A 39 24.70 17.91 -29.67
N VAL A 40 25.20 19.13 -29.54
CA VAL A 40 24.96 20.35 -30.32
C VAL A 40 25.49 20.20 -31.74
N THR A 41 24.76 20.74 -32.74
CA THR A 41 25.22 21.70 -33.79
C THR A 41 24.24 21.68 -34.98
N GLU A 42 23.50 22.79 -35.16
CA GLU A 42 22.75 23.19 -36.38
C GLU A 42 23.72 23.59 -37.53
N PRO A 43 23.32 23.88 -38.79
CA PRO A 43 21.96 23.90 -39.35
C PRO A 43 21.83 23.36 -40.81
N THR A 44 20.63 23.55 -41.36
CA THR A 44 20.23 23.60 -42.78
C THR A 44 20.02 22.27 -43.50
N LEU A 45 18.77 21.99 -43.88
CA LEU A 45 18.19 22.29 -45.20
C LEU A 45 16.76 21.70 -45.24
N GLU A 46 15.86 22.40 -45.94
CA GLU A 46 14.45 22.03 -46.16
C GLU A 46 14.25 20.61 -46.70
N PRO A 47 13.04 20.04 -46.58
CA PRO A 47 12.53 19.30 -47.72
C PRO A 47 11.13 19.70 -48.16
N THR A 48 11.05 19.88 -49.47
CA THR A 48 9.87 19.99 -50.30
C THR A 48 9.19 18.62 -50.51
N ASN A 49 7.86 18.67 -50.51
CA ASN A 49 6.84 17.80 -51.12
C ASN A 49 7.26 16.50 -51.85
N THR A 50 6.55 15.40 -51.57
CA THR A 50 5.53 14.72 -52.43
C THR A 50 5.49 13.20 -52.14
N PRO A 51 4.30 12.55 -52.09
CA PRO A 51 4.15 11.15 -51.73
C PRO A 51 4.26 10.20 -52.94
N THR A 52 4.76 8.98 -52.72
CA THR A 52 4.68 7.90 -53.70
C THR A 52 4.17 6.61 -53.06
N ASN A 53 2.98 6.24 -53.49
CA ASN A 53 2.31 4.95 -53.38
C ASN A 53 3.14 3.82 -54.02
N VAL A 54 3.36 2.70 -53.31
CA VAL A 54 3.51 1.36 -53.94
C VAL A 54 3.03 0.26 -52.98
N THR A 55 1.82 -0.23 -53.26
CA THR A 55 1.41 -1.63 -53.44
C THR A 55 2.02 -2.76 -52.58
N GLU A 56 1.10 -3.43 -51.88
CA GLU A 56 1.13 -4.79 -51.30
C GLU A 56 1.66 -5.86 -52.28
N PRO A 57 2.20 -6.98 -51.78
CA PRO A 57 1.45 -8.21 -52.02
C PRO A 57 1.41 -9.17 -50.82
N THR A 58 0.22 -9.74 -50.68
CA THR A 58 -0.19 -10.92 -49.92
C THR A 58 0.50 -12.19 -50.44
N LEU A 59 0.76 -13.19 -49.57
CA LEU A 59 0.58 -14.65 -49.82
C LEU A 59 1.07 -15.51 -48.62
N GLU A 60 0.08 -16.00 -47.87
CA GLU A 60 -0.18 -17.34 -47.28
C GLU A 60 0.81 -18.14 -46.39
N PRO A 61 0.27 -18.96 -45.45
CA PRO A 61 1.01 -19.66 -44.39
C PRO A 61 1.42 -21.09 -44.79
N THR A 62 2.57 -21.57 -44.27
CA THR A 62 2.99 -22.97 -44.44
C THR A 62 3.00 -23.75 -43.13
N THR A 63 2.53 -24.98 -43.28
CA THR A 63 2.14 -26.02 -42.32
C THR A 63 3.28 -26.71 -41.56
N ALA A 64 2.92 -27.25 -40.40
CA ALA A 64 3.66 -28.21 -39.58
C ALA A 64 4.14 -29.47 -40.33
N PRO A 65 5.00 -30.28 -39.69
CA PRO A 65 4.65 -31.69 -39.58
C PRO A 65 4.69 -32.25 -38.15
N SER A 66 3.73 -33.13 -37.93
CA SER A 66 3.59 -34.08 -36.83
C SER A 66 4.47 -35.32 -37.07
N SER A 67 5.07 -35.88 -36.01
CA SER A 67 5.56 -37.26 -36.02
C SER A 67 5.49 -37.85 -34.62
N GLU A 68 4.57 -38.79 -34.50
CA GLU A 68 4.26 -39.75 -33.44
C GLU A 68 5.40 -40.76 -33.21
N LEU A 69 5.62 -41.23 -31.97
CA LEU A 69 5.99 -42.61 -31.64
C LEU A 69 5.88 -42.88 -30.12
N ALA A 70 5.48 -44.13 -29.82
CA ALA A 70 4.82 -44.70 -28.63
C ALA A 70 5.63 -44.82 -27.31
N PRO A 71 4.96 -45.13 -26.17
CA PRO A 71 5.59 -45.32 -24.85
C PRO A 71 6.09 -46.75 -24.62
N THR A 72 7.24 -46.91 -23.95
CA THR A 72 7.76 -48.21 -23.50
C THR A 72 7.94 -48.28 -21.98
N SER A 73 7.19 -49.22 -21.39
CA SER A 73 7.50 -50.13 -20.26
C SER A 73 8.39 -49.67 -19.08
N THR A 74 7.77 -49.72 -17.89
CA THR A 74 8.35 -49.90 -16.54
C THR A 74 9.32 -51.10 -16.46
N PRO A 75 10.25 -51.14 -15.48
CA PRO A 75 9.93 -51.91 -14.27
C PRO A 75 10.32 -51.24 -12.94
N ALA A 76 9.61 -51.65 -11.89
CA ALA A 76 9.78 -51.30 -10.49
C ALA A 76 11.13 -51.77 -9.89
N PRO A 77 11.56 -51.22 -8.74
CA PRO A 77 12.40 -51.96 -7.82
C PRO A 77 11.58 -52.58 -6.66
N THR A 78 11.86 -53.86 -6.45
CA THR A 78 11.37 -54.75 -5.41
C THR A 78 12.02 -54.44 -4.05
N VAL A 79 11.16 -54.50 -3.02
CA VAL A 79 11.35 -54.79 -1.58
C VAL A 79 12.76 -55.21 -1.11
N THR A 80 13.21 -54.59 -0.01
CA THR A 80 13.96 -55.29 1.04
C THR A 80 13.52 -54.77 2.41
N GLU A 81 13.04 -55.69 3.23
CA GLU A 81 12.60 -55.53 4.61
C GLU A 81 13.75 -55.78 5.62
N VAL A 82 13.72 -55.01 6.73
CA VAL A 82 14.04 -55.40 8.15
C VAL A 82 15.54 -55.61 8.51
N PRO A 83 16.03 -55.45 9.78
CA PRO A 83 15.40 -55.17 11.11
C PRO A 83 15.95 -53.93 11.88
N THR A 84 15.18 -53.34 12.80
CA THR A 84 15.27 -53.47 14.28
C THR A 84 16.62 -53.09 14.90
N GLU A 85 16.67 -51.97 15.64
CA GLU A 85 17.08 -51.94 17.05
C GLU A 85 16.90 -50.54 17.67
N ALA A 86 16.15 -50.51 18.78
CA ALA A 86 16.19 -49.43 19.75
C ALA A 86 17.34 -49.70 20.73
N PRO A 87 17.93 -48.65 21.31
CA PRO A 87 18.01 -48.67 22.77
C PRO A 87 17.46 -47.41 23.43
N THR A 88 16.56 -47.68 24.36
CA THR A 88 16.25 -46.94 25.58
C THR A 88 17.48 -46.32 26.27
N SER A 89 17.38 -45.06 26.69
CA SER A 89 17.71 -44.65 28.08
C SER A 89 17.45 -43.15 28.31
N THR A 90 16.35 -42.86 29.01
CA THR A 90 16.19 -41.68 29.87
C THR A 90 17.18 -41.71 31.04
N PRO A 91 17.74 -40.56 31.46
CA PRO A 91 18.05 -40.34 32.87
C PRO A 91 17.08 -39.34 33.51
N LYS A 92 16.37 -39.88 34.51
CA LYS A 92 15.62 -39.26 35.60
C LYS A 92 16.25 -37.96 36.16
N PRO A 93 15.44 -36.95 36.57
CA PRO A 93 15.96 -35.76 37.24
C PRO A 93 16.44 -36.12 38.66
N THR A 94 17.70 -35.78 38.95
CA THR A 94 18.33 -35.96 40.27
C THR A 94 17.86 -34.86 41.22
N ALA A 95 17.52 -35.30 42.44
CA ALA A 95 17.04 -34.48 43.54
C ALA A 95 18.07 -33.46 44.05
N THR A 96 17.51 -32.34 44.50
CA THR A 96 18.07 -31.20 45.25
C THR A 96 18.90 -31.60 46.48
N PRO A 97 19.91 -30.80 46.84
CA PRO A 97 20.19 -30.50 48.25
C PRO A 97 19.78 -29.06 48.59
N THR A 98 18.85 -28.96 49.54
CA THR A 98 18.39 -27.74 50.21
C THR A 98 19.56 -27.02 50.88
N PRO A 99 19.80 -25.72 50.63
CA PRO A 99 20.63 -24.92 51.52
C PRO A 99 19.84 -24.49 52.76
N THR A 100 20.40 -24.84 53.92
CA THR A 100 20.11 -24.42 55.29
C THR A 100 19.82 -22.91 55.40
N PRO A 101 18.85 -22.47 56.23
CA PRO A 101 18.55 -21.06 56.44
C PRO A 101 19.69 -20.33 57.20
N GLU A 102 20.19 -19.24 56.62
CA GLU A 102 21.08 -18.26 57.28
C GLU A 102 20.32 -17.44 58.34
N PRO A 103 21.01 -16.89 59.37
CA PRO A 103 20.38 -16.20 60.48
C PRO A 103 19.80 -14.84 60.08
N THR A 104 18.62 -14.57 60.63
CA THR A 104 17.80 -13.38 60.48
C THR A 104 18.57 -12.08 60.68
N ALA A 105 18.79 -11.34 59.59
CA ALA A 105 19.10 -9.92 59.65
C ALA A 105 17.80 -9.14 59.89
N THR A 106 17.78 -8.35 60.97
CA THR A 106 16.72 -7.41 61.33
C THR A 106 16.36 -6.49 60.14
N PRO A 107 15.08 -6.34 59.76
CA PRO A 107 14.70 -5.41 58.72
C PRO A 107 14.88 -3.96 59.20
N THR A 108 15.80 -3.25 58.55
CA THR A 108 15.88 -1.78 58.55
C THR A 108 14.58 -1.22 57.95
N PRO A 109 13.98 -0.15 58.49
CA PRO A 109 12.70 0.36 57.99
C PRO A 109 12.80 0.73 56.50
N GLU A 110 11.93 0.12 55.70
CA GLU A 110 11.77 0.40 54.27
C GLU A 110 11.43 1.89 54.09
N SER A 111 12.33 2.61 53.42
CA SER A 111 12.03 3.93 52.89
C SER A 111 10.94 3.76 51.83
N THR A 112 9.72 4.21 52.14
CA THR A 112 8.60 4.25 51.19
C THR A 112 8.91 5.24 50.08
N TYR A 113 9.64 4.79 49.07
CA TYR A 113 9.78 5.50 47.81
C TYR A 113 8.52 5.20 47.01
N THR A 114 7.53 6.09 47.08
CA THR A 114 6.47 6.14 46.07
C THR A 114 7.13 6.55 44.76
N PRO A 115 7.15 5.71 43.71
CA PRO A 115 7.59 6.18 42.40
C PRO A 115 6.62 7.29 41.98
N THR A 116 7.14 8.51 41.83
CA THR A 116 6.44 9.59 41.15
C THR A 116 5.98 9.05 39.80
N PRO A 117 4.68 9.13 39.44
CA PRO A 117 4.24 8.70 38.12
C PRO A 117 5.06 9.47 37.08
N THR A 118 5.81 8.75 36.27
CA THR A 118 6.41 9.28 35.04
C THR A 118 5.27 9.99 34.30
N PRO A 119 5.39 11.28 33.93
CA PRO A 119 4.37 11.91 33.12
C PRO A 119 4.23 11.07 31.85
N GLU A 120 3.04 10.51 31.64
CA GLU A 120 2.62 9.96 30.35
C GLU A 120 3.00 11.01 29.29
N PRO A 121 3.65 10.62 28.18
CA PRO A 121 4.01 11.59 27.16
C PRO A 121 2.73 12.29 26.74
N THR A 122 2.57 13.54 27.15
CA THR A 122 1.46 14.40 26.74
C THR A 122 1.46 14.36 25.22
N ALA A 123 0.52 13.62 24.64
CA ALA A 123 0.36 13.54 23.20
C ALA A 123 0.20 14.98 22.71
N THR A 124 1.24 15.51 22.06
CA THR A 124 1.16 16.79 21.38
C THR A 124 -0.06 16.73 20.47
N PRO A 125 -1.00 17.69 20.55
CA PRO A 125 -2.18 17.66 19.68
C PRO A 125 -1.69 17.59 18.24
N ILE A 126 -2.09 16.53 17.54
CA ILE A 126 -1.79 16.35 16.11
C ILE A 126 -2.37 17.60 15.43
N PRO A 127 -1.58 18.38 14.67
CA PRO A 127 -2.08 19.59 14.05
C PRO A 127 -3.24 19.25 13.10
N GLU A 128 -4.45 19.65 13.44
CA GLU A 128 -5.62 19.37 12.61
C GLU A 128 -5.60 20.26 11.36
N THR A 129 -5.77 19.67 10.18
CA THR A 129 -6.03 20.44 8.96
C THR A 129 -7.48 20.92 9.00
N ASP A 130 -7.69 22.21 8.76
CA ASP A 130 -9.03 22.81 8.76
C ASP A 130 -9.97 22.06 7.81
N ALA A 131 -11.11 21.59 8.31
CA ALA A 131 -12.10 20.84 7.54
C ALA A 131 -12.60 21.61 6.30
N SER A 132 -12.59 22.94 6.33
CA SER A 132 -12.96 23.79 5.19
C SER A 132 -11.98 23.68 4.01
N ALA A 133 -10.78 23.15 4.23
CA ALA A 133 -9.80 22.87 3.18
C ALA A 133 -10.16 21.64 2.33
N PHE A 134 -11.24 20.92 2.64
CA PHE A 134 -11.66 19.73 1.90
C PHE A 134 -13.01 19.95 1.23
N LYS A 135 -13.06 19.71 -0.09
CA LYS A 135 -14.30 19.44 -0.81
C LYS A 135 -14.60 17.95 -0.68
N TRP A 136 -15.83 17.64 -0.30
CA TRP A 136 -16.25 16.28 0.02
C TRP A 136 -17.68 16.02 -0.43
N SER A 137 -18.01 14.73 -0.54
CA SER A 137 -19.35 14.22 -0.85
C SER A 137 -19.76 13.16 0.15
N GLU A 138 -21.06 13.10 0.42
CA GLU A 138 -21.64 12.02 1.22
C GLU A 138 -21.91 10.79 0.35
N LYS A 139 -21.53 9.62 0.86
CA LYS A 139 -21.78 8.31 0.28
C LYS A 139 -23.16 7.80 0.69
N GLU A 140 -23.68 6.81 -0.04
CA GLU A 140 -24.99 6.22 0.23
C GLU A 140 -25.14 5.62 1.64
N ASP A 141 -24.03 5.19 2.24
CA ASP A 141 -23.95 4.67 3.61
C ASP A 141 -23.88 5.76 4.70
N GLY A 142 -23.96 7.04 4.31
CA GLY A 142 -23.88 8.20 5.21
C GLY A 142 -22.46 8.62 5.62
N THR A 143 -21.42 7.97 5.06
CA THR A 143 -20.01 8.33 5.29
C THR A 143 -19.51 9.34 4.26
N VAL A 144 -18.30 9.84 4.44
CA VAL A 144 -17.72 10.93 3.64
C VAL A 144 -16.59 10.42 2.75
N CYS A 145 -16.63 10.85 1.49
CA CYS A 145 -15.51 10.80 0.55
C CYS A 145 -14.92 12.20 0.39
N ILE A 146 -13.60 12.34 0.56
CA ILE A 146 -12.88 13.58 0.25
C ILE A 146 -12.60 13.61 -1.26
N ASP A 147 -13.37 14.39 -2.01
CA ASP A 147 -13.21 14.50 -3.47
C ASP A 147 -11.97 15.32 -3.85
N LYS A 148 -11.66 16.37 -3.06
CA LYS A 148 -10.54 17.28 -3.37
C LYS A 148 -10.09 18.06 -2.15
N TYR A 149 -8.78 18.19 -1.95
CA TYR A 149 -8.26 19.24 -1.07
C TYR A 149 -8.20 20.57 -1.82
N ILE A 150 -8.79 21.61 -1.26
CA ILE A 150 -8.88 22.97 -1.83
C ILE A 150 -8.11 24.02 -1.01
N GLY A 151 -7.44 23.60 0.07
CA GLY A 151 -6.58 24.47 0.88
C GLY A 151 -5.28 24.87 0.18
N ASP A 152 -4.35 25.45 0.95
CA ASP A 152 -3.04 25.85 0.43
C ASP A 152 -2.22 24.61 0.00
N LYS A 153 -1.84 24.56 -1.28
CA LYS A 153 -1.04 23.47 -1.86
C LYS A 153 0.46 23.60 -1.55
N SER A 154 0.88 24.68 -0.89
CA SER A 154 2.26 24.89 -0.47
C SER A 154 2.60 24.22 0.87
N VAL A 155 1.58 23.73 1.59
CA VAL A 155 1.75 23.01 2.86
C VAL A 155 2.58 21.74 2.64
N THR A 156 3.39 21.42 3.65
CA THR A 156 4.24 20.22 3.66
C THR A 156 3.62 19.05 4.39
N GLN A 157 2.58 19.28 5.19
CA GLN A 157 1.86 18.24 5.94
C GLN A 157 0.36 18.42 5.78
N ILE A 158 -0.36 17.31 5.62
CA ILE A 158 -1.83 17.26 5.65
C ILE A 158 -2.28 16.17 6.62
N VAL A 159 -3.25 16.52 7.45
CA VAL A 159 -3.92 15.59 8.36
C VAL A 159 -5.35 15.38 7.87
N ILE A 160 -5.67 14.14 7.49
CA ILE A 160 -7.01 13.77 7.07
C ILE A 160 -7.88 13.60 8.32
N PRO A 161 -8.94 14.41 8.49
CA PRO A 161 -9.78 14.36 9.68
C PRO A 161 -10.61 13.07 9.71
N ALA A 162 -10.93 12.58 10.91
CA ALA A 162 -11.80 11.41 11.09
C ALA A 162 -13.26 11.72 10.73
N GLN A 163 -13.66 12.99 10.87
CA GLN A 163 -15.02 13.45 10.60
C GLN A 163 -15.03 14.81 9.90
N ILE A 164 -16.02 15.01 9.03
CA ILE A 164 -16.39 16.31 8.47
C ILE A 164 -17.89 16.49 8.68
N ASP A 165 -18.30 17.61 9.27
CA ASP A 165 -19.70 17.91 9.62
C ASP A 165 -20.41 16.78 10.40
N GLY A 166 -19.66 16.14 11.31
CA GLY A 166 -20.15 15.03 12.16
C GLY A 166 -20.30 13.68 11.43
N LYS A 167 -19.87 13.60 10.15
CA LYS A 167 -19.90 12.36 9.36
C LYS A 167 -18.51 11.78 9.23
N THR A 168 -18.41 10.45 9.27
CA THR A 168 -17.12 9.73 9.27
C THR A 168 -16.48 9.76 7.89
N VAL A 169 -15.21 10.15 7.80
CA VAL A 169 -14.42 10.11 6.56
C VAL A 169 -13.90 8.69 6.35
N THR A 170 -14.32 8.06 5.25
CA THR A 170 -13.98 6.68 4.92
C THR A 170 -13.20 6.54 3.62
N GLU A 171 -13.20 7.55 2.76
CA GLU A 171 -12.63 7.45 1.42
C GLU A 171 -11.89 8.71 1.00
N ILE A 172 -10.71 8.52 0.40
CA ILE A 172 -10.04 9.56 -0.38
C ILE A 172 -10.40 9.36 -1.85
N GLY A 173 -11.05 10.35 -2.45
CA GLY A 173 -11.51 10.30 -3.83
C GLY A 173 -10.38 10.36 -4.85
N SER A 174 -10.71 9.99 -6.09
CA SER A 174 -9.75 10.00 -7.18
C SER A 174 -9.16 11.39 -7.40
N LYS A 175 -7.84 11.47 -7.59
CA LYS A 175 -7.08 12.72 -7.79
C LYS A 175 -7.24 13.77 -6.67
N ALA A 176 -7.69 13.39 -5.46
CA ALA A 176 -7.96 14.34 -4.37
C ALA A 176 -6.75 15.25 -4.04
N PHE A 177 -5.54 14.69 -4.06
CA PHE A 177 -4.26 15.37 -3.80
C PHE A 177 -3.29 15.29 -4.99
N TRP A 178 -3.80 15.10 -6.21
CA TRP A 178 -2.98 14.98 -7.43
C TRP A 178 -2.03 16.17 -7.64
N MET A 179 -0.76 15.86 -7.87
CA MET A 179 0.36 16.78 -8.13
C MET A 179 0.64 17.78 -7.00
N TYR A 180 0.52 17.38 -5.73
CA TYR A 180 0.85 18.26 -4.60
C TYR A 180 2.34 18.20 -4.28
N VAL A 181 3.13 18.81 -5.16
CA VAL A 181 4.60 18.71 -5.21
C VAL A 181 5.36 19.28 -4.00
N LYS A 182 4.67 19.91 -3.05
CA LYS A 182 5.24 20.41 -1.78
C LYS A 182 4.93 19.54 -0.57
N LEU A 183 3.97 18.61 -0.71
CA LEU A 183 3.56 17.70 0.35
C LEU A 183 4.69 16.73 0.67
N GLU A 184 5.05 16.65 1.95
CA GLU A 184 6.13 15.81 2.48
C GLU A 184 5.56 14.71 3.40
N GLU A 185 4.40 14.94 4.04
CA GLU A 185 3.76 13.99 4.94
C GLU A 185 2.23 14.02 4.86
N VAL A 186 1.61 12.84 4.91
CA VAL A 186 0.16 12.68 5.08
C VAL A 186 -0.13 11.78 6.28
N ILE A 187 -0.98 12.28 7.18
CA ILE A 187 -1.44 11.57 8.36
C ILE A 187 -2.92 11.25 8.18
N PHE A 188 -3.26 9.96 8.15
CA PHE A 188 -4.63 9.50 8.00
C PHE A 188 -5.27 9.24 9.36
N SER A 189 -6.57 9.55 9.47
CA SER A 189 -7.40 9.00 10.55
C SER A 189 -7.75 7.55 10.26
N ASP A 190 -7.86 6.72 11.31
CA ASP A 190 -8.10 5.27 11.19
C ASP A 190 -9.40 4.89 10.48
N SER A 191 -10.35 5.82 10.35
CA SER A 191 -11.64 5.58 9.70
C SER A 191 -11.55 5.44 8.17
N VAL A 192 -10.46 5.88 7.56
CA VAL A 192 -10.26 5.79 6.11
C VAL A 192 -10.02 4.33 5.71
N THR A 193 -10.88 3.81 4.85
CA THR A 193 -10.83 2.43 4.36
C THR A 193 -10.39 2.33 2.90
N LYS A 194 -10.43 3.42 2.13
CA LYS A 194 -10.08 3.41 0.71
C LYS A 194 -9.32 4.65 0.27
N ILE A 195 -8.27 4.45 -0.53
CA ILE A 195 -7.49 5.50 -1.20
C ILE A 195 -7.68 5.35 -2.71
N GLY A 196 -8.40 6.28 -3.31
CA GLY A 196 -8.86 6.23 -4.70
C GLY A 196 -7.80 6.45 -5.77
N ASP A 197 -8.22 6.31 -7.04
CA ASP A 197 -7.32 6.35 -8.19
C ASP A 197 -6.53 7.65 -8.25
N LYS A 198 -5.21 7.54 -8.44
CA LYS A 198 -4.32 8.72 -8.56
C LYS A 198 -4.42 9.70 -7.38
N ALA A 199 -4.92 9.28 -6.21
CA ALA A 199 -5.23 10.17 -5.09
C ALA A 199 -4.06 11.08 -4.72
N PHE A 200 -2.84 10.55 -4.70
CA PHE A 200 -1.58 11.23 -4.38
C PHE A 200 -0.56 11.15 -5.53
N GLU A 201 -0.99 10.84 -6.77
CA GLU A 201 -0.08 10.74 -7.92
C GLU A 201 0.69 12.08 -8.11
N GLY A 202 2.00 11.98 -8.34
CA GLY A 202 2.88 13.13 -8.55
C GLY A 202 3.19 13.94 -7.28
N CYS A 203 2.92 13.43 -6.07
CA CYS A 203 3.41 14.02 -4.83
C CYS A 203 4.91 13.73 -4.65
N VAL A 204 5.75 14.27 -5.54
CA VAL A 204 7.19 13.95 -5.67
C VAL A 204 8.02 14.18 -4.40
N LYS A 205 7.50 14.98 -3.46
CA LYS A 205 8.17 15.28 -2.19
C LYS A 205 7.71 14.44 -1.01
N LEU A 206 6.65 13.65 -1.16
CA LEU A 206 6.05 12.85 -0.11
C LEU A 206 7.07 11.80 0.36
N THR A 207 7.52 11.91 1.60
CA THR A 207 8.49 10.98 2.19
C THR A 207 7.82 9.95 3.09
N THR A 208 6.76 10.37 3.79
CA THR A 208 6.14 9.58 4.85
C THR A 208 4.64 9.52 4.65
N VAL A 209 4.10 8.30 4.71
CA VAL A 209 2.66 8.03 4.71
C VAL A 209 2.35 7.13 5.90
N SER A 210 1.57 7.64 6.85
CA SER A 210 1.05 6.84 7.95
C SER A 210 -0.31 6.28 7.55
N PHE A 211 -0.32 5.07 6.97
CA PHE A 211 -1.56 4.44 6.51
C PHE A 211 -2.56 4.20 7.66
N PRO A 212 -3.88 4.36 7.41
CA PRO A 212 -4.90 4.18 8.42
C PRO A 212 -5.05 2.69 8.79
N ARG A 213 -5.31 2.38 10.07
CA ARG A 213 -5.39 0.99 10.54
C ARG A 213 -6.46 0.15 9.84
N ASN A 214 -7.57 0.75 9.41
CA ASN A 214 -8.68 0.04 8.76
C ASN A 214 -8.65 0.14 7.23
N LEU A 215 -7.49 0.41 6.62
CA LEU A 215 -7.36 0.45 5.17
C LEU A 215 -7.72 -0.90 4.55
N ILE A 216 -8.56 -0.88 3.52
CA ILE A 216 -8.99 -2.06 2.76
C ILE A 216 -8.35 -2.04 1.37
N SER A 217 -8.36 -0.90 0.69
CA SER A 217 -7.83 -0.80 -0.67
C SER A 217 -7.04 0.48 -0.97
N ILE A 218 -5.99 0.29 -1.78
CA ILE A 218 -5.20 1.33 -2.42
C ILE A 218 -5.40 1.15 -3.92
N GLU A 219 -6.03 2.11 -4.59
CA GLU A 219 -6.47 1.96 -5.99
C GLU A 219 -5.36 2.30 -7.01
N ARG A 220 -5.70 2.26 -8.31
CA ARG A 220 -4.76 2.40 -9.41
C ARG A 220 -4.01 3.73 -9.34
N LEU A 221 -2.69 3.68 -9.51
CA LEU A 221 -1.79 4.85 -9.51
C LEU A 221 -1.86 5.72 -8.24
N ALA A 222 -2.45 5.24 -7.12
CA ALA A 222 -2.77 6.07 -5.95
C ALA A 222 -1.57 6.88 -5.42
N PHE A 223 -0.36 6.33 -5.46
CA PHE A 223 0.90 6.95 -5.05
C PHE A 223 1.95 6.93 -6.17
N SER A 224 1.53 6.83 -7.43
CA SER A 224 2.44 6.91 -8.59
C SER A 224 3.30 8.18 -8.54
N GLU A 225 4.59 8.06 -8.88
CA GLU A 225 5.55 9.16 -8.88
C GLU A 225 5.76 9.86 -7.52
N CYS A 226 5.46 9.19 -6.39
CA CYS A 226 5.90 9.65 -5.06
C CYS A 226 7.40 9.36 -4.87
N GLN A 227 8.24 10.06 -5.62
CA GLN A 227 9.66 9.74 -5.83
C GLN A 227 10.51 9.66 -4.54
N ARG A 228 10.10 10.33 -3.46
CA ARG A 228 10.82 10.35 -2.17
C ARG A 228 10.22 9.44 -1.11
N LEU A 229 9.15 8.72 -1.41
CA LEU A 229 8.48 7.82 -0.47
C LEU A 229 9.41 6.64 -0.19
N ASN A 230 9.86 6.48 1.05
CA ASN A 230 11.02 5.62 1.35
C ASN A 230 10.71 4.27 1.98
N ASN A 231 9.68 4.22 2.82
CA ASN A 231 9.28 3.02 3.55
C ASN A 231 7.76 2.92 3.52
N ILE A 232 7.26 1.73 3.21
CA ILE A 232 5.83 1.44 3.19
C ILE A 232 5.57 0.23 4.08
N VAL A 233 4.69 0.43 5.05
CA VAL A 233 4.10 -0.66 5.83
C VAL A 233 2.62 -0.68 5.50
N ILE A 234 2.20 -1.68 4.72
CA ILE A 234 0.79 -1.87 4.41
C ILE A 234 0.09 -2.41 5.67
N PRO A 235 -0.99 -1.77 6.15
CA PRO A 235 -1.62 -2.17 7.40
C PRO A 235 -2.38 -3.50 7.23
N ASN A 236 -2.41 -4.29 8.30
CA ASN A 236 -3.22 -5.50 8.39
C ASN A 236 -4.68 -5.18 8.09
N GLY A 237 -5.32 -6.01 7.25
CA GLY A 237 -6.70 -5.78 6.78
C GLY A 237 -6.78 -5.20 5.38
N THR A 238 -5.68 -4.65 4.84
CA THR A 238 -5.61 -4.27 3.42
C THR A 238 -5.69 -5.53 2.57
N SER A 239 -6.66 -5.59 1.64
CA SER A 239 -6.85 -6.73 0.73
C SER A 239 -6.31 -6.46 -0.67
N THR A 240 -6.27 -5.20 -1.10
CA THR A 240 -6.04 -4.82 -2.50
C THR A 240 -5.02 -3.70 -2.64
N ILE A 241 -4.02 -3.93 -3.48
CA ILE A 241 -3.09 -2.92 -4.00
C ILE A 241 -3.28 -2.85 -5.51
N GLY A 242 -3.66 -1.69 -6.02
CA GLY A 242 -4.05 -1.47 -7.41
C GLY A 242 -2.89 -1.50 -8.39
N GLU A 243 -3.24 -1.56 -9.68
CA GLU A 243 -2.30 -1.45 -10.79
C GLU A 243 -1.47 -0.17 -10.68
N HIS A 244 -0.15 -0.28 -10.84
CA HIS A 244 0.78 0.85 -10.76
C HIS A 244 0.67 1.71 -9.49
N ALA A 245 0.11 1.20 -8.39
CA ALA A 245 -0.20 2.00 -7.19
C ALA A 245 0.99 2.78 -6.64
N PHE A 246 2.21 2.25 -6.75
CA PHE A 246 3.47 2.85 -6.30
C PHE A 246 4.53 2.90 -7.41
N VAL A 247 4.11 2.92 -8.68
CA VAL A 247 5.07 3.00 -9.81
C VAL A 247 5.92 4.27 -9.71
N TYR A 248 7.20 4.20 -10.07
CA TYR A 248 8.16 5.32 -10.00
C TYR A 248 8.38 5.90 -8.59
N CYS A 249 8.09 5.15 -7.52
CA CYS A 249 8.53 5.51 -6.16
C CYS A 249 10.01 5.18 -6.00
N PHE A 250 10.90 6.00 -6.58
CA PHE A 250 12.34 5.70 -6.67
C PHE A 250 13.02 5.50 -5.32
N GLY A 251 12.65 6.27 -4.30
CA GLY A 251 13.24 6.16 -2.96
C GLY A 251 12.71 5.00 -2.11
N LEU A 252 11.74 4.22 -2.59
CA LEU A 252 11.12 3.14 -1.81
C LEU A 252 12.14 2.02 -1.63
N SER A 253 12.61 1.84 -0.40
CA SER A 253 13.67 0.90 -0.05
C SER A 253 13.18 -0.31 0.74
N ASN A 254 12.17 -0.11 1.59
CA ASN A 254 11.57 -1.17 2.39
C ASN A 254 10.05 -1.19 2.21
N LEU A 255 9.54 -2.40 1.95
CA LEU A 255 8.12 -2.66 1.79
C LEU A 255 7.72 -3.81 2.71
N THR A 256 6.66 -3.63 3.50
CA THR A 256 6.04 -4.71 4.27
C THR A 256 4.62 -4.94 3.77
N ILE A 257 4.32 -6.16 3.35
CA ILE A 257 3.01 -6.57 2.85
C ILE A 257 2.44 -7.67 3.76
N PRO A 258 1.29 -7.45 4.42
CA PRO A 258 0.69 -8.43 5.32
C PRO A 258 -0.01 -9.56 4.55
N ALA A 259 -0.27 -10.69 5.23
CA ALA A 259 -0.97 -11.83 4.65
C ALA A 259 -2.40 -11.54 4.20
N SER A 260 -3.01 -10.45 4.69
CA SER A 260 -4.36 -10.02 4.29
C SER A 260 -4.44 -9.58 2.83
N VAL A 261 -3.32 -9.21 2.20
CA VAL A 261 -3.30 -8.79 0.80
C VAL A 261 -3.50 -9.99 -0.10
N THR A 262 -4.61 -10.00 -0.83
CA THR A 262 -5.00 -11.07 -1.75
C THR A 262 -4.90 -10.66 -3.22
N SER A 263 -4.65 -9.39 -3.51
CA SER A 263 -4.52 -8.85 -4.87
C SER A 263 -3.48 -7.75 -4.93
N ILE A 264 -2.50 -7.91 -5.82
CA ILE A 264 -1.50 -6.89 -6.16
C ILE A 264 -1.55 -6.69 -7.67
N GLY A 265 -1.88 -5.48 -8.10
CA GLY A 265 -2.04 -5.14 -9.51
C GLY A 265 -0.73 -5.21 -10.30
N GLU A 266 -0.87 -5.31 -11.62
CA GLU A 266 0.27 -5.26 -12.54
C GLU A 266 1.09 -3.98 -12.31
N GLY A 267 2.41 -4.13 -12.27
CA GLY A 267 3.33 -3.02 -12.08
C GLY A 267 3.13 -2.21 -10.80
N ALA A 268 2.43 -2.74 -9.78
CA ALA A 268 2.11 -1.99 -8.54
C ALA A 268 3.35 -1.34 -7.90
N PHE A 269 4.52 -1.97 -8.00
CA PHE A 269 5.81 -1.46 -7.52
C PHE A 269 6.85 -1.35 -8.67
N GLY A 270 6.38 -1.11 -9.89
CA GLY A 270 7.24 -0.95 -11.06
C GLY A 270 8.18 0.25 -10.93
N ASP A 271 9.42 0.09 -11.39
CA ASP A 271 10.44 1.15 -11.36
C ASP A 271 10.72 1.75 -9.96
N CYS A 272 10.47 1.00 -8.88
CA CYS A 272 10.96 1.29 -7.53
C CYS A 272 12.45 0.92 -7.42
N MET A 273 13.33 1.77 -7.95
CA MET A 273 14.76 1.47 -8.15
C MET A 273 15.54 1.15 -6.86
N ASP A 274 15.17 1.74 -5.72
CA ASP A 274 15.83 1.48 -4.44
C ASP A 274 15.21 0.29 -3.67
N LEU A 275 14.18 -0.38 -4.21
CA LEU A 275 13.47 -1.45 -3.50
C LEU A 275 14.34 -2.71 -3.42
N HIS A 276 14.89 -2.96 -2.24
CA HIS A 276 15.79 -4.09 -2.00
C HIS A 276 15.37 -4.94 -0.79
N SER A 277 14.24 -4.63 -0.16
CA SER A 277 13.78 -5.36 1.03
C SER A 277 12.26 -5.42 1.05
N VAL A 278 11.71 -6.57 0.65
CA VAL A 278 10.27 -6.86 0.74
C VAL A 278 10.05 -7.85 1.87
N THR A 279 9.26 -7.45 2.87
CA THR A 279 8.90 -8.27 4.03
C THR A 279 7.48 -8.81 3.88
N VAL A 280 7.33 -10.13 3.93
CA VAL A 280 6.06 -10.83 3.77
C VAL A 280 5.90 -11.95 4.80
N GLU A 281 4.65 -12.39 4.99
CA GLU A 281 4.33 -13.60 5.76
C GLU A 281 4.46 -14.86 4.89
N ALA A 282 5.05 -15.93 5.44
CA ALA A 282 5.21 -17.19 4.73
C ALA A 282 3.86 -17.85 4.42
N GLY A 283 3.71 -18.39 3.21
CA GLY A 283 2.48 -18.98 2.69
C GLY A 283 1.46 -17.98 2.13
N SER A 284 1.72 -16.67 2.24
CA SER A 284 0.80 -15.63 1.78
C SER A 284 0.77 -15.47 0.25
N TYR A 285 -0.26 -14.79 -0.25
CA TYR A 285 -0.30 -14.35 -1.66
C TYR A 285 0.85 -13.38 -1.96
N ALA A 286 1.18 -12.48 -1.02
CA ALA A 286 2.28 -11.54 -1.15
C ALA A 286 3.64 -12.23 -1.31
N GLU A 287 3.86 -13.37 -0.64
CA GLU A 287 5.06 -14.17 -0.84
C GLU A 287 5.17 -14.72 -2.27
N GLN A 288 4.07 -15.25 -2.83
CA GLN A 288 4.04 -15.75 -4.20
C GLN A 288 4.33 -14.63 -5.20
N TRP A 289 3.72 -13.46 -4.99
CA TRP A 289 3.96 -12.27 -5.79
C TRP A 289 5.43 -11.83 -5.73
N ALA A 290 6.02 -11.74 -4.53
CA ALA A 290 7.40 -11.28 -4.37
C ALA A 290 8.40 -12.23 -5.03
N LYS A 291 8.17 -13.56 -4.93
CA LYS A 291 8.97 -14.57 -5.63
C LYS A 291 8.87 -14.46 -7.16
N ALA A 292 7.69 -14.15 -7.69
CA ALA A 292 7.47 -14.05 -9.13
C ALA A 292 8.14 -12.82 -9.76
N ASN A 293 8.32 -11.74 -8.99
CA ASN A 293 8.92 -10.48 -9.47
C ASN A 293 10.44 -10.40 -9.25
N GLY A 294 11.06 -11.43 -8.65
CA GLY A 294 12.51 -11.48 -8.46
C GLY A 294 13.04 -10.52 -7.40
N ASP A 295 12.16 -9.95 -6.58
CA ASP A 295 12.52 -9.04 -5.51
C ASP A 295 13.21 -9.77 -4.35
N ALA A 296 14.13 -9.08 -3.67
CA ALA A 296 14.80 -9.64 -2.50
C ALA A 296 13.81 -9.78 -1.32
N VAL A 297 13.32 -11.00 -1.11
CA VAL A 297 12.33 -11.32 -0.06
C VAL A 297 13.00 -11.57 1.29
N LYS A 298 12.52 -10.88 2.32
CA LYS A 298 12.73 -11.18 3.73
C LYS A 298 11.40 -11.63 4.35
N TYR A 299 11.46 -12.45 5.38
CA TYR A 299 10.26 -12.99 6.05
C TYR A 299 10.12 -12.37 7.44
N TYR A 300 8.89 -12.07 7.87
CA TYR A 300 8.57 -11.72 9.26
C TYR A 300 7.64 -12.76 9.88
N THR A 301 7.84 -13.01 11.17
CA THR A 301 6.94 -13.79 12.03
C THR A 301 6.20 -12.81 12.95
N PRO A 302 4.86 -12.84 13.05
CA PRO A 302 4.05 -11.92 13.89
C PRO A 302 4.33 -11.87 15.41
N GLU A 303 5.47 -12.36 15.89
CA GLU A 303 5.81 -12.51 17.31
C GLU A 303 7.05 -11.73 17.78
N ASP A 304 7.70 -10.93 16.91
CA ASP A 304 8.82 -10.03 17.30
C ASP A 304 8.41 -8.55 17.34
#